data_AF-A0A7K6G583-F1
#
_entry.id   AF-A0A7K6G583-F1
#
_cell.length_a   1.000
_cell.length_b   1.000
_cell.length_c   1.000
_cell.angle_alpha   90.00
_cell.angle_beta   90.00
_cell.angle_gamma   90.00
#
_symmetry.space_group_name_H-M   'P 1'
#
loop_
_entity.id
_entity.type
_entity.pdbx_description
1 polymer ?
#
loop_
_entity_poly.entity_id
_entity_poly.type
_entity_poly.pdbx_seq_one_letter_code
_entity_poly.pdbx_strand_id
1 'polypeptide(L)'
;DKPPKTIERLTLLKSVHIYKKHRVQYEMRTHYMCLELKYLTSSTAAVYLEYVQRNLPEGVAMEVKKTKIERIPEHIRKPVWDTLPQIEETEVKS
;
A
#
# COMPACT_ATOMS: atom_id res chain seq x y z
N ASP A 1 1.73 -17.01 3.06
CA ASP A 1 2.00 -17.58 1.72
C ASP A 1 2.90 -16.67 0.89
N LYS A 2 3.77 -17.26 0.06
CA LYS A 2 4.64 -16.47 -0.82
C LYS A 2 3.82 -15.94 -1.99
N PRO A 3 3.91 -14.65 -2.36
CA PRO A 3 3.16 -14.13 -3.50
C PRO A 3 3.60 -14.85 -4.78
N PRO A 4 2.69 -15.03 -5.76
CA PRO A 4 3.06 -15.61 -7.03
C PRO A 4 4.10 -14.72 -7.73
N LYS A 5 5.08 -15.35 -8.38
CA LYS A 5 6.08 -14.63 -9.21
C LYS A 5 5.41 -14.04 -10.44
N THR A 6 5.85 -12.85 -10.86
CA THR A 6 5.44 -12.25 -12.13
C THR A 6 6.48 -12.55 -13.21
N ILE A 7 6.00 -12.91 -14.40
CA ILE A 7 6.84 -13.20 -15.56
C ILE A 7 6.38 -12.32 -16.72
N GLU A 8 7.22 -11.40 -17.15
CA GLU A 8 6.96 -10.53 -18.30
C GLU A 8 7.77 -11.01 -19.50
N ARG A 9 7.11 -11.13 -20.66
CA ARG A 9 7.72 -11.66 -21.89
C ARG A 9 7.57 -10.66 -23.02
N LEU A 10 8.68 -10.39 -23.69
CA LEU A 10 8.76 -9.47 -24.83
C LEU A 10 9.30 -10.22 -26.04
N THR A 11 8.64 -10.10 -27.19
CA THR A 11 9.05 -10.79 -28.41
C THR A 11 9.45 -9.80 -29.50
N LEU A 12 10.75 -9.70 -29.72
CA LEU A 12 11.33 -8.75 -30.67
C LEU A 12 11.74 -9.45 -31.96
N LEU A 13 11.92 -8.67 -33.02
CA LEU A 13 12.54 -9.18 -34.24
C LEU A 13 14.01 -9.47 -33.97
N LYS A 14 14.52 -10.59 -34.50
CA LYS A 14 15.95 -10.90 -34.42
C LYS A 14 16.79 -9.96 -35.29
N SER A 15 16.24 -9.54 -36.43
CA SER A 15 16.85 -8.55 -37.31
C SER A 15 16.28 -7.16 -37.07
N VAL A 16 17.08 -6.12 -37.31
CA VAL A 16 16.65 -4.73 -37.14
C VAL A 16 15.49 -4.32 -38.06
N HIS A 17 15.38 -4.87 -39.28
CA HIS A 17 14.45 -4.35 -40.29
C HIS A 17 13.48 -5.38 -40.89
N ILE A 18 13.91 -6.22 -41.84
CA ILE A 18 13.00 -6.91 -42.77
C ILE A 18 12.55 -8.32 -42.35
N TYR A 19 13.28 -9.03 -41.48
CA TYR A 19 13.02 -10.45 -41.24
C TYR A 19 12.04 -10.69 -40.08
N LYS A 20 10.74 -10.73 -40.40
CA LYS A 20 9.66 -10.97 -39.42
C LYS A 20 9.59 -12.40 -38.86
N LYS A 21 10.00 -13.40 -39.65
CA LYS A 21 9.89 -14.84 -39.29
C LYS A 21 10.81 -15.22 -38.11
N HIS A 22 11.96 -14.57 -37.99
CA HIS A 22 12.93 -14.86 -36.93
C HIS A 22 12.74 -13.87 -35.78
N ARG A 23 12.29 -14.36 -34.63
CA ARG A 23 12.03 -13.57 -33.42
C ARG A 23 12.85 -14.07 -32.25
N VAL A 24 13.17 -13.16 -31.33
CA VAL A 24 13.81 -13.46 -30.06
C VAL A 24 12.82 -13.18 -28.94
N GLN A 25 12.74 -14.07 -27.96
CA GLN A 25 11.90 -13.90 -26.79
C GLN A 25 12.78 -13.52 -25.60
N TYR A 26 12.49 -12.38 -24.99
CA TYR A 26 13.08 -11.94 -23.74
C TYR A 26 12.10 -12.17 -22.60
N GLU A 27 12.63 -12.44 -21.42
CA GLU A 27 11.84 -12.67 -20.20
C GLU A 27 12.45 -11.88 -19.03
N MET A 28 11.60 -11.17 -18.31
CA MET A 28 11.92 -10.56 -17.02
C MET A 28 11.11 -11.28 -15.95
N ARG A 29 11.79 -11.73 -14.88
CA ARG A 29 11.18 -12.51 -13.80
C ARG A 29 11.27 -11.73 -12.50
N THR A 30 10.13 -11.44 -11.89
CA THR A 30 10.05 -10.75 -10.61
C THR A 30 9.59 -11.73 -9.54
N HIS A 31 10.46 -12.01 -8.58
CA HIS A 31 10.16 -12.85 -7.43
C HIS A 31 9.86 -12.00 -6.20
N TYR A 32 8.70 -12.23 -5.59
CA TYR A 32 8.29 -11.50 -4.39
C TYR A 32 8.54 -12.31 -3.12
N MET A 33 8.84 -11.58 -2.06
CA MET A 33 8.89 -12.08 -0.69
C MET A 33 8.09 -11.12 0.18
N CYS A 34 7.10 -11.63 0.92
CA CYS A 34 6.29 -10.84 1.83
C CYS A 34 6.71 -11.14 3.27
N LEU A 35 7.02 -10.10 4.03
CA LEU A 35 7.35 -10.18 5.45
C LEU A 35 6.30 -9.38 6.23
N GLU A 36 5.53 -10.08 7.08
CA GLU A 36 4.53 -9.45 7.94
C GLU A 36 5.06 -9.34 9.36
N LEU A 37 5.27 -8.10 9.81
CA LEU A 37 5.68 -7.80 11.19
C LEU A 37 4.47 -7.29 11.97
N LYS A 38 4.17 -7.95 13.10
CA LYS A 38 3.05 -7.59 13.98
C LYS A 38 3.56 -6.94 15.26
N TYR A 39 2.72 -6.11 15.87
CA TYR A 39 2.97 -5.47 17.18
C TYR A 39 4.24 -4.61 17.25
N LEU A 40 4.48 -3.81 16.22
CA LEU A 40 5.60 -2.86 16.22
C LEU A 40 5.16 -1.48 16.71
N THR A 41 6.05 -0.83 17.46
CA THR A 41 5.97 0.60 17.75
C THR A 41 6.64 1.41 16.64
N SER A 42 6.34 2.71 16.57
CA SER A 42 6.90 3.58 15.52
C SER A 42 8.43 3.68 15.56
N SER A 43 9.03 3.71 16.75
CA SER A 43 10.48 3.80 16.90
C SER A 43 11.18 2.50 16.49
N THR A 44 10.68 1.35 16.95
CA THR A 44 11.23 0.04 16.58
C THR A 44 11.12 -0.22 15.08
N ALA A 45 9.99 0.14 14.45
CA ALA A 45 9.83 0.02 13.00
C ALA A 45 10.81 0.91 12.23
N ALA A 46 11.09 2.13 12.72
CA ALA A 46 12.04 3.04 12.08
C ALA A 46 13.46 2.47 12.12
N VAL A 47 13.94 2.05 13.30
CA VAL A 47 15.29 1.49 13.47
C VAL A 47 15.45 0.20 12.66
N TYR A 48 14.43 -0.66 12.64
CA TYR A 48 14.46 -1.89 11.84
C TYR A 48 14.58 -1.59 10.35
N LEU A 49 13.78 -0.65 9.84
CA LEU A 49 13.83 -0.27 8.43
C LEU A 49 15.15 0.39 8.04
N GLU A 50 15.75 1.20 8.92
CA GLU A 50 17.08 1.77 8.66
C GLU A 50 18.12 0.68 8.41
N TYR A 51 18.14 -0.36 9.25
CA TYR A 51 19.09 -1.47 9.09
C TYR A 51 18.82 -2.26 7.81
N VAL A 52 17.56 -2.60 7.52
CA VAL A 52 17.22 -3.39 6.33
C VAL A 52 17.51 -2.62 5.05
N GLN A 53 17.16 -1.33 4.99
CA GLN A 53 17.37 -0.51 3.80
C GLN A 53 18.85 -0.28 3.51
N ARG A 54 19.68 -0.12 4.53
CA ARG A 54 21.15 0.02 4.35
C ARG A 54 21.80 -1.25 3.80
N ASN A 55 21.22 -2.41 4.07
CA ASN A 55 21.75 -3.71 3.66
C ASN A 55 20.97 -4.33 2.49
N LEU A 56 20.15 -3.53 1.78
CA LEU A 56 19.39 -4.04 0.64
C LEU A 56 20.33 -4.29 -0.55
N PRO A 57 20.38 -5.51 -1.12
CA PRO A 57 21.27 -5.82 -2.22
C PRO A 57 20.83 -5.15 -3.53
N GLU A 58 21.80 -4.96 -4.43
CA GLU A 58 21.54 -4.41 -5.77
C GLU A 58 20.57 -5.29 -6.57
N GLY A 59 19.67 -4.64 -7.32
CA GLY A 59 18.65 -5.35 -8.11
C GLY A 59 17.46 -5.86 -7.30
N VAL A 60 17.38 -5.57 -6.00
CA VAL A 60 16.19 -5.83 -5.17
C VAL A 60 15.51 -4.52 -4.79
N ALA A 61 14.20 -4.46 -4.99
CA ALA A 61 13.36 -3.36 -4.53
C ALA A 61 12.55 -3.80 -3.31
N MET A 62 12.32 -2.88 -2.38
CA MET A 62 11.51 -3.11 -1.18
C MET A 62 10.32 -2.14 -1.15
N GLU A 63 9.10 -2.69 -1.05
CA GLU A 63 7.88 -1.94 -0.78
C GLU A 63 7.50 -2.10 0.70
N VAL A 64 7.25 -0.99 1.40
CA VAL A 64 6.90 -1.00 2.84
C VAL A 64 5.50 -0.45 3.05
N LYS A 65 4.58 -1.29 3.51
CA LYS A 65 3.22 -0.89 3.90
C LYS A 65 3.14 -0.73 5.42
N LYS A 66 2.84 0.48 5.89
CA LYS A 66 2.73 0.81 7.32
C LYS A 66 1.25 0.96 7.70
N THR A 67 0.77 0.07 8.56
CA THR A 67 -0.59 0.16 9.10
C THR A 67 -0.52 0.75 10.50
N LYS A 68 -1.03 1.96 10.69
CA LYS A 68 -1.03 2.66 11.98
C LYS A 68 -2.35 2.38 12.71
N ILE A 69 -2.25 2.05 13.99
CA ILE A 69 -3.41 1.93 14.87
C ILE A 69 -3.69 3.31 15.45
N GLU A 70 -4.87 3.85 15.20
CA GLU A 70 -5.29 5.16 15.70
C GLU A 70 -6.55 5.05 16.56
N ARG A 71 -6.74 6.04 17.44
CA ARG A 71 -7.96 6.17 18.25
C ARG A 71 -9.02 6.92 17.46
N ILE A 72 -10.28 6.72 17.83
CA ILE A 72 -11.39 7.49 17.27
C ILE A 72 -11.13 8.99 17.49
N PRO A 73 -11.17 9.82 16.42
CA PRO A 73 -10.99 11.26 16.51
C PRO A 73 -12.01 11.92 17.43
N GLU A 74 -11.61 12.98 18.13
CA GLU A 74 -12.42 13.60 19.19
C GLU A 74 -13.78 14.12 18.73
N HIS A 75 -13.81 14.72 17.53
CA HIS A 75 -15.00 15.31 16.93
C HIS A 75 -16.05 14.29 16.46
N ILE A 76 -15.69 13.01 16.38
CA ILE A 76 -16.61 11.91 16.02
C ILE A 76 -17.13 11.21 17.28
N ARG A 77 -16.49 11.41 18.44
CA ARG A 77 -16.85 10.67 19.67
C ARG A 77 -18.25 10.95 20.17
N LYS A 78 -18.74 12.18 19.96
CA LYS A 78 -20.11 12.57 20.31
C LYS A 78 -20.79 13.14 19.07
N PRO A 79 -22.02 12.74 18.79
CA PRO A 79 -22.77 13.33 17.71
C PRO A 79 -23.16 14.77 18.03
N VAL A 80 -23.17 15.62 17.00
CA VAL A 80 -23.49 17.06 17.13
C VAL A 80 -25.01 17.29 17.28
N TRP A 81 -25.83 16.32 16.87
CA TRP A 81 -27.29 16.44 16.86
C TRP A 81 -27.95 16.34 18.25
N ASP A 82 -27.22 15.95 19.29
CA ASP A 82 -27.75 15.92 20.67
C ASP A 82 -27.85 17.33 21.30
N THR A 83 -27.23 18.34 20.69
CA THR A 83 -27.19 19.74 21.17
C THR A 83 -28.13 20.68 20.41
N LEU A 84 -29.17 20.16 19.75
CA LEU A 84 -30.16 21.04 19.13
C LEU A 84 -30.94 21.81 20.21
N PRO A 85 -31.02 23.15 20.14
CA PRO A 85 -31.85 23.92 21.06
C PRO A 85 -33.32 23.51 20.87
N GLN A 86 -34.03 23.30 21.98
CA GLN A 86 -35.48 23.13 21.97
C GLN A 86 -36.09 24.41 21.39
N ILE A 87 -36.67 24.31 20.19
CA ILE A 87 -37.48 25.38 19.63
C ILE A 87 -38.71 25.47 20.54
N GLU A 88 -38.79 26.51 21.36
CA GLU A 88 -39.98 26.80 22.15
C GLU A 88 -41.13 27.09 21.19
N GLU A 89 -41.97 26.09 20.93
CA GLU A 89 -43.24 26.27 20.25
C GLU A 89 -44.14 27.13 21.14
N THR A 90 -44.14 28.45 20.92
CA THR A 90 -45.09 29.36 21.53
C THR A 90 -46.53 28.89 21.25
N GLU A 91 -47.22 28.50 22.31
CA GLU A 91 -48.64 28.16 22.35
C GLU A 91 -49.49 29.25 21.66
N VAL A 92 -50.02 28.98 20.48
CA VAL A 92 -51.19 29.70 19.96
C VAL A 92 -52.42 28.91 20.41
N LYS A 93 -52.90 29.21 21.62
CA LYS A 93 -54.20 28.77 22.12
C LYS A 93 -55.31 29.32 21.22
N SER A 94 -56.14 28.42 20.66
CA SER A 94 -57.46 28.71 20.10
C SER A 94 -58.54 28.22 21.05
#